data_AF-A0AB36TSS7-F1
#
_entry.id   AF-A0AB36TSS7-F1
#
_cell.length_a   1.000
_cell.length_b   1.000
_cell.length_c   1.000
_cell.angle_alpha   90.00
_cell.angle_beta   90.00
_cell.angle_gamma   90.00
#
_symmetry.space_group_name_H-M   'P 1'
#
loop_
_entity.id
_entity.type
_entity.pdbx_description
1 polymer ?
#
loop_
_entity_poly.entity_id
_entity_poly.type
_entity_poly.pdbx_seq_one_letter_code
_entity_poly.pdbx_strand_id
1 'polypeptide(L)'
;MEVKMKKMILLKNVNDSIEFFDKRRNKNKKKAFILKISSVIASAVITVLLGLKSLNNNILSDITLVLAAGVTVFNGIDSFYNHRGLWEKDVRTLSSLRELQRNIEYYIVCEKDNELSLKVLDEFQDNLQIILREDINTWSDVRGNINTPEKSSEKSSE
;
A
#
# COMPACT_ATOMS: atom_id res chain seq x y z
N MET A 1 -21.25 33.09 4.47
CA MET A 1 -21.51 31.93 5.35
C MET A 1 -21.18 30.62 4.64
N GLU A 2 -21.62 30.43 3.39
CA GLU A 2 -21.31 29.25 2.56
C GLU A 2 -19.80 28.95 2.41
N VAL A 3 -18.97 29.97 2.14
CA VAL A 3 -17.53 29.79 1.92
C VAL A 3 -16.81 29.19 3.14
N LYS A 4 -17.18 29.62 4.36
CA LYS A 4 -16.60 29.09 5.61
C LYS A 4 -16.98 27.63 5.84
N MET A 5 -18.23 27.27 5.53
CA MET A 5 -18.72 25.90 5.68
C MET A 5 -18.07 24.96 4.65
N LYS A 6 -17.95 25.40 3.39
CA LYS A 6 -17.28 24.65 2.31
C LYS A 6 -15.79 24.41 2.62
N LYS A 7 -15.09 25.43 3.13
CA LYS A 7 -13.71 25.34 3.63
C LYS A 7 -13.56 24.29 4.74
N MET A 8 -14.45 24.31 5.74
CA MET A 8 -14.40 23.36 6.86
C MET A 8 -14.61 21.92 6.40
N ILE A 9 -15.57 21.70 5.50
CA ILE A 9 -15.86 20.37 4.94
C ILE A 9 -14.67 19.87 4.10
N LEU A 10 -14.09 20.73 3.27
CA LEU A 10 -12.93 20.37 2.44
C LEU A 10 -11.73 19.95 3.30
N LEU A 11 -11.35 20.76 4.30
CA LEU A 11 -10.25 20.44 5.22
C LEU A 11 -10.51 19.15 6.00
N LYS A 12 -11.75 18.94 6.45
CA LYS A 12 -12.15 17.71 7.13
C LYS A 12 -11.98 16.49 6.21
N ASN A 13 -12.46 16.58 4.96
CA ASN A 13 -12.35 15.47 4.00
C ASN A 13 -10.90 15.14 3.64
N VAL A 14 -10.05 16.15 3.49
CA VAL A 14 -8.61 15.98 3.25
C VAL A 14 -7.95 15.30 4.46
N ASN A 15 -8.21 15.77 5.68
CA ASN A 15 -7.66 15.18 6.91
C ASN A 15 -8.14 13.75 7.14
N ASP A 16 -9.44 13.47 6.98
CA ASP A 16 -9.99 12.13 7.12
C ASP A 16 -9.37 11.16 6.10
N SER A 17 -9.13 11.64 4.87
CA SER A 17 -8.43 10.87 3.83
C SER A 17 -6.98 10.57 4.23
N ILE A 18 -6.24 11.58 4.69
CA ILE A 18 -4.85 11.43 5.14
C ILE A 18 -4.77 10.41 6.29
N GLU A 19 -5.66 10.50 7.28
CA GLU A 19 -5.68 9.58 8.42
C GLU A 19 -6.00 8.14 7.98
N PHE A 20 -6.94 7.98 7.05
CA PHE A 20 -7.27 6.68 6.47
C PHE A 20 -6.07 6.05 5.74
N PHE A 21 -5.40 6.81 4.87
CA PHE A 21 -4.23 6.32 4.12
C PHE A 21 -3.03 6.06 5.03
N ASP A 22 -2.81 6.86 6.08
CA ASP A 22 -1.72 6.63 7.02
C ASP A 22 -1.96 5.37 7.89
N LYS A 23 -3.20 5.15 8.36
CA LYS A 23 -3.60 3.91 9.04
C LYS A 23 -3.43 2.70 8.12
N ARG A 24 -3.82 2.80 6.85
CA ARG A 24 -3.70 1.73 5.86
C ARG A 24 -2.24 1.40 5.56
N ARG A 25 -1.39 2.42 5.36
CA ARG A 25 0.07 2.28 5.18
C ARG A 25 0.71 1.53 6.34
N ASN A 26 0.38 1.89 7.59
CA ASN A 26 0.96 1.23 8.76
C ASN A 26 0.49 -0.23 8.91
N LYS A 27 -0.77 -0.53 8.61
CA LYS A 27 -1.28 -1.91 8.60
C LYS A 27 -0.61 -2.76 7.52
N ASN A 28 -0.48 -2.21 6.31
CA ASN A 28 0.17 -2.89 5.18
C ASN A 28 1.66 -3.15 5.47
N LYS A 29 2.38 -2.15 6.00
CA LYS A 29 3.77 -2.29 6.41
C LYS A 29 3.96 -3.37 7.47
N LYS A 30 3.11 -3.40 8.51
CA LYS A 30 3.16 -4.43 9.57
C LYS A 30 2.89 -5.83 9.02
N LYS A 31 1.86 -5.99 8.18
CA LYS A 31 1.54 -7.30 7.57
C LYS A 31 2.68 -7.82 6.70
N ALA A 32 3.22 -6.98 5.83
CA ALA A 32 4.34 -7.34 4.98
C ALA A 32 5.58 -7.73 5.78
N PHE A 33 5.88 -6.97 6.83
CA PHE A 33 7.03 -7.23 7.70
C PHE A 33 6.86 -8.53 8.50
N ILE A 34 5.66 -8.78 9.05
CA ILE A 34 5.37 -10.01 9.80
C ILE A 34 5.50 -11.25 8.90
N LEU A 35 4.97 -11.22 7.68
CA LEU A 35 5.07 -12.33 6.73
C LEU A 35 6.52 -12.64 6.34
N LYS A 36 7.32 -11.59 6.10
CA LYS A 36 8.73 -11.74 5.75
C LYS A 36 9.54 -12.32 6.90
N ILE A 37 9.31 -11.83 8.13
CA ILE A 37 10.00 -12.33 9.32
C ILE A 37 9.54 -13.72 9.72
N SER A 38 8.27 -14.08 9.54
CA SER A 38 7.81 -15.45 9.80
C SER A 38 8.46 -16.44 8.83
N SER A 39 8.66 -16.06 7.56
CA SER A 39 9.39 -16.89 6.58
C SER A 39 10.86 -17.11 6.99
N VAL A 40 11.56 -16.05 7.40
CA VAL A 40 12.96 -16.12 7.84
C VAL A 40 13.10 -16.94 9.13
N ILE A 41 12.23 -16.73 10.11
CA ILE A 41 12.22 -17.50 11.36
C ILE A 41 11.95 -18.97 11.06
N ALA A 42 10.94 -19.29 10.25
CA ALA A 42 10.63 -20.67 9.88
C ALA A 42 11.83 -21.34 9.15
N SER A 43 12.51 -20.62 8.26
CA SER A 43 13.74 -21.10 7.60
C SER A 43 14.88 -21.38 8.58
N ALA A 44 15.07 -20.51 9.58
CA ALA A 44 16.06 -20.72 10.62
C ALA A 44 15.71 -21.94 11.50
N VAL A 45 14.43 -22.11 11.86
CA VAL A 45 13.96 -23.25 12.65
C VAL A 45 14.13 -24.56 11.87
N ILE A 46 13.84 -24.59 10.56
CA ILE A 46 14.13 -25.75 9.69
C ILE A 46 15.63 -26.09 9.76
N THR A 47 16.51 -25.10 9.65
CA THR A 47 17.96 -25.32 9.65
C THR A 47 18.43 -25.90 10.98
N VAL A 48 17.93 -25.39 12.11
CA VAL A 48 18.22 -25.91 13.45
C VAL A 48 17.69 -27.34 13.62
N LEU A 49 16.46 -27.61 13.19
CA LEU A 49 15.86 -28.94 13.26
C LEU A 49 16.58 -29.95 12.38
N LEU A 50 17.04 -29.53 11.19
CA LEU A 50 17.82 -30.38 10.29
C LEU A 50 19.17 -30.75 10.93
N GLY A 51 19.81 -29.79 11.60
CA GLY A 51 21.03 -30.02 12.39
C GLY A 51 20.79 -30.99 13.57
N LEU A 52 19.69 -30.83 14.30
CA LEU A 52 19.32 -31.73 15.40
C LEU A 52 18.84 -33.12 14.92
N LYS A 53 18.24 -33.23 13.73
CA LYS A 53 17.82 -34.52 13.13
C LYS A 53 18.99 -35.48 12.96
N SER A 54 20.21 -34.96 12.75
CA SER A 54 21.43 -35.77 12.71
C SER A 54 21.68 -36.57 13.99
N LEU A 55 20.98 -36.29 15.09
CA LEU A 55 21.02 -37.02 16.36
C LEU A 55 19.94 -38.12 16.49
N ASN A 56 19.34 -38.55 15.37
CA ASN A 56 18.51 -39.76 15.25
C ASN A 56 17.09 -39.70 15.88
N ASN A 57 16.34 -38.61 15.64
CA ASN A 57 14.95 -38.47 16.06
C ASN A 57 13.98 -38.26 14.89
N ASN A 58 13.09 -39.23 14.63
CA ASN A 58 12.12 -39.21 13.53
C ASN A 58 11.10 -38.06 13.62
N ILE A 59 10.70 -37.68 14.85
CA ILE A 59 9.74 -36.58 15.10
C ILE A 59 10.25 -35.24 14.56
N LEU A 60 11.57 -35.01 14.58
CA LEU A 60 12.16 -33.76 14.05
C LEU A 60 12.03 -33.68 12.52
N SER A 61 11.99 -34.81 11.83
CA SER A 61 11.84 -34.85 10.37
C SER A 61 10.47 -34.34 9.93
N ASP A 62 9.41 -34.75 10.63
CA ASP A 62 8.04 -34.33 10.31
C ASP A 62 7.85 -32.83 10.58
N ILE A 63 8.39 -32.32 11.69
CA ILE A 63 8.36 -30.89 12.01
C ILE A 63 9.13 -30.06 10.97
N THR A 64 10.30 -30.56 10.52
CA THR A 64 11.09 -29.91 9.47
C THR A 64 10.30 -29.81 8.17
N LEU A 65 9.59 -30.87 7.78
CA LEU A 65 8.78 -30.91 6.57
C LEU A 65 7.63 -29.90 6.62
N VAL A 66 6.92 -29.84 7.76
CA VAL A 66 5.81 -28.89 7.98
C VAL A 66 6.31 -27.44 7.90
N LEU A 67 7.46 -27.15 8.50
CA LEU A 67 8.04 -25.81 8.42
C LEU A 67 8.53 -25.46 7.01
N ALA A 68 9.12 -26.39 6.28
CA ALA A 68 9.59 -26.18 4.89
C ALA A 68 8.42 -25.91 3.93
N ALA A 69 7.32 -26.66 4.09
CA ALA A 69 6.07 -26.37 3.40
C ALA A 69 5.54 -24.98 3.78
N GLY A 70 5.58 -24.62 5.06
CA GLY A 70 5.21 -23.29 5.55
C GLY A 70 6.02 -22.16 4.90
N VAL A 71 7.35 -22.27 4.85
CA VAL A 71 8.25 -21.30 4.20
C VAL A 71 7.92 -21.13 2.72
N THR A 72 7.63 -22.24 2.03
CA THR A 72 7.26 -22.21 0.61
C THR A 72 5.95 -21.46 0.39
N VAL A 73 4.94 -21.69 1.23
CA VAL A 73 3.68 -20.93 1.19
C VAL A 73 3.92 -19.47 1.51
N PHE A 74 4.73 -19.13 2.52
CA PHE A 74 5.06 -17.74 2.85
C PHE A 74 5.80 -17.02 1.71
N ASN A 75 6.77 -17.68 1.08
CA ASN A 75 7.50 -17.12 -0.07
C ASN A 75 6.57 -16.96 -1.29
N GLY A 76 5.64 -17.90 -1.50
CA GLY A 76 4.60 -17.77 -2.54
C GLY A 76 3.67 -16.59 -2.28
N ILE A 77 3.24 -16.39 -1.03
CA ILE A 77 2.41 -15.26 -0.62
C ILE A 77 3.18 -13.93 -0.77
N ASP A 78 4.47 -13.86 -0.40
CA ASP A 78 5.29 -12.65 -0.56
C ASP A 78 5.51 -12.31 -2.05
N SER A 79 5.64 -13.32 -2.90
CA SER A 79 5.72 -13.13 -4.36
C SER A 79 4.39 -12.67 -4.96
N PHE A 80 3.26 -13.12 -4.42
CA PHE A 80 1.93 -12.78 -4.94
C PHE A 80 1.43 -11.42 -4.42
N TYR A 81 1.70 -11.13 -3.16
CA TYR A 81 1.46 -9.83 -2.58
C TYR A 81 2.67 -8.94 -2.85
N ASN A 82 2.63 -8.19 -3.95
CA ASN A 82 3.58 -7.13 -4.26
C ASN A 82 3.49 -5.98 -3.23
N HIS A 83 3.83 -6.27 -1.96
CA HIS A 83 3.68 -5.42 -0.80
C HIS A 83 4.52 -4.15 -0.92
N ARG A 84 5.62 -4.23 -1.65
CA ARG A 84 6.43 -3.08 -2.04
C ARG A 84 5.66 -2.17 -2.99
N GLY A 85 5.01 -2.71 -4.01
CA GLY A 85 4.14 -1.95 -4.92
C GLY A 85 2.97 -1.27 -4.20
N LEU A 86 2.33 -1.96 -3.24
CA LEU A 86 1.26 -1.34 -2.43
C LEU A 86 1.78 -0.20 -1.55
N TRP A 87 2.96 -0.37 -0.94
CA TRP A 87 3.55 0.66 -0.09
C TRP A 87 4.02 1.87 -0.89
N GLU A 88 4.65 1.65 -2.05
CA GLU A 88 5.08 2.73 -2.96
C GLU A 88 3.86 3.51 -3.48
N LYS A 89 2.76 2.82 -3.82
CA LYS A 89 1.47 3.46 -4.15
C LYS A 89 0.95 4.30 -2.99
N ASP A 90 0.81 3.70 -1.81
CA ASP A 90 0.25 4.39 -0.63
C ASP A 90 1.12 5.61 -0.22
N VAL A 91 2.45 5.56 -0.42
CA VAL A 91 3.36 6.70 -0.19
C VAL A 91 3.14 7.82 -1.22
N ARG A 92 2.97 7.49 -2.50
CA ARG A 92 2.69 8.48 -3.55
C ARG A 92 1.37 9.19 -3.28
N THR A 93 0.28 8.44 -3.05
CA THR A 93 -1.04 9.01 -2.74
C THR A 93 -1.00 9.91 -1.49
N LEU A 94 -0.31 9.47 -0.43
CA LEU A 94 -0.17 10.28 0.79
C LEU A 94 0.64 11.57 0.56
N SER A 95 1.68 11.51 -0.29
CA SER A 95 2.45 12.69 -0.66
C SER A 95 1.58 13.72 -1.38
N SER A 96 0.80 13.28 -2.38
CA SER A 96 -0.12 14.14 -3.13
C SER A 96 -1.21 14.75 -2.24
N LEU A 97 -1.78 13.97 -1.32
CA LEU A 97 -2.77 14.48 -0.35
C LEU A 97 -2.17 15.54 0.58
N ARG A 98 -0.93 15.35 1.06
CA ARG A 98 -0.24 16.34 1.91
C ARG A 98 0.14 17.60 1.14
N GLU A 99 0.45 17.47 -0.14
CA GLU A 99 0.71 18.62 -1.00
C GLU A 99 -0.57 19.43 -1.23
N LEU A 100 -1.69 18.76 -1.53
CA LEU A 100 -3.00 19.40 -1.63
C LEU A 100 -3.38 20.10 -0.32
N GLN A 101 -3.15 19.46 0.83
CA GLN A 101 -3.37 20.08 2.14
C GLN A 101 -2.56 21.37 2.31
N ARG A 102 -1.25 21.34 2.02
CA ARG A 102 -0.39 22.54 2.11
C ARG A 102 -0.87 23.66 1.20
N ASN A 103 -1.29 23.33 -0.02
CA ASN A 103 -1.79 24.31 -0.99
C ASN A 103 -3.10 24.96 -0.50
N ILE A 104 -4.01 24.17 0.08
CA ILE A 104 -5.24 24.66 0.68
C ILE A 104 -4.93 25.56 1.90
N GLU A 105 -4.04 25.12 2.79
CA GLU A 105 -3.63 25.89 3.97
C GLU A 105 -2.96 27.21 3.59
N TYR A 106 -2.05 27.19 2.61
CA TYR A 106 -1.38 28.38 2.10
C TYR A 106 -2.37 29.38 1.51
N TYR A 107 -3.30 28.90 0.66
CA TYR A 107 -4.35 29.74 0.08
C TYR A 107 -5.24 30.38 1.14
N ILE A 108 -5.60 29.63 2.18
CA ILE A 108 -6.41 30.11 3.31
C ILE A 108 -5.69 31.18 4.13
N VAL A 109 -4.38 31.09 4.29
CA VAL A 109 -3.58 32.06 5.07
C VAL A 109 -3.30 33.34 4.27
N CYS A 110 -3.10 33.22 2.95
CA CYS A 110 -2.85 34.37 2.08
C CYS A 110 -4.13 35.17 1.77
N GLU A 111 -5.28 34.52 1.62
CA GLU A 111 -6.55 35.19 1.35
C GLU A 111 -7.22 35.67 2.64
N LYS A 112 -7.75 36.89 2.63
CA LYS A 112 -8.65 37.33 3.71
C LYS A 112 -9.91 36.48 3.66
N ASP A 113 -10.44 36.11 4.82
CA ASP A 113 -11.59 35.19 5.01
C ASP A 113 -12.88 35.57 4.22
N ASN A 114 -12.94 36.79 3.64
CA ASN A 114 -14.02 37.32 2.80
C ASN A 114 -13.71 37.39 1.29
N GLU A 115 -12.47 37.14 0.86
CA GLU A 115 -12.03 37.18 -0.57
C GLU A 115 -11.82 35.77 -1.15
N LEU A 116 -11.94 34.73 -0.33
CA LEU A 116 -11.88 33.33 -0.75
C LEU A 116 -12.85 33.03 -1.90
N SER A 117 -12.29 32.85 -3.10
CA SER A 117 -13.05 32.48 -4.29
C SER A 117 -13.63 31.07 -4.19
N LEU A 118 -14.95 30.94 -4.34
CA LEU A 118 -15.64 29.64 -4.40
C LEU A 118 -15.10 28.74 -5.51
N LYS A 119 -14.67 29.33 -6.63
CA LYS A 119 -14.12 28.61 -7.79
C LYS A 119 -12.82 27.89 -7.43
N VAL A 120 -11.96 28.52 -6.64
CA VAL A 120 -10.69 27.92 -6.20
C VAL A 120 -10.94 26.79 -5.20
N LEU A 121 -11.96 26.92 -4.34
CA LEU A 121 -12.38 25.82 -3.47
C LEU A 121 -12.89 24.60 -4.26
N ASP A 122 -13.62 24.83 -5.36
CA ASP A 122 -14.06 23.75 -6.25
C ASP A 122 -12.88 23.08 -6.97
N GLU A 123 -11.89 23.85 -7.42
CA GLU A 123 -10.65 23.31 -8.00
C GLU A 123 -9.90 22.41 -7.00
N PHE A 124 -9.84 22.78 -5.71
CA PHE A 124 -9.25 21.91 -4.69
C PHE A 124 -10.05 20.62 -4.46
N GLN A 125 -11.39 20.71 -4.52
CA GLN A 125 -12.26 19.54 -4.41
C GLN A 125 -12.07 18.59 -5.61
N ASP A 126 -11.93 19.14 -6.82
CA ASP A 126 -11.65 18.35 -8.02
C ASP A 126 -10.27 17.69 -7.97
N ASN A 127 -9.26 18.41 -7.51
CA ASN A 127 -7.91 17.86 -7.28
C ASN A 127 -7.93 16.71 -6.27
N LEU A 128 -8.71 16.82 -5.18
CA LEU A 128 -8.91 15.72 -4.23
C LEU A 128 -9.53 14.50 -4.93
N GLN A 129 -10.56 14.70 -5.75
CA GLN A 129 -11.19 13.60 -6.48
C GLN A 129 -10.25 12.93 -7.49
N ILE A 130 -9.40 13.71 -8.16
CA ILE A 130 -8.40 13.18 -9.10
C ILE A 130 -7.42 12.27 -8.36
N ILE A 131 -6.85 12.72 -7.23
CA ILE A 131 -5.93 11.92 -6.42
C ILE A 131 -6.58 10.60 -5.97
N LEU A 132 -7.85 10.65 -5.55
CA LEU A 132 -8.59 9.46 -5.14
C LEU A 132 -8.88 8.50 -6.31
N ARG A 133 -9.22 9.03 -7.49
CA ARG A 133 -9.43 8.20 -8.70
C ARG A 133 -8.13 7.57 -9.18
N GLU A 134 -7.02 8.28 -9.14
CA GLU A 134 -5.70 7.74 -9.47
C GLU A 134 -5.32 6.55 -8.57
N ASP A 135 -5.63 6.63 -7.27
CA ASP A 135 -5.42 5.51 -6.35
C ASP A 135 -6.21 4.26 -6.74
N ILE A 136 -7.48 4.44 -7.12
CA ILE A 136 -8.39 3.37 -7.56
C ILE A 136 -7.91 2.78 -8.90
N ASN A 137 -7.54 3.62 -9.86
CA ASN A 137 -7.07 3.18 -11.18
C ASN A 137 -5.75 2.42 -11.07
N THR A 138 -4.80 2.92 -10.28
CA THR A 138 -3.55 2.21 -10.00
C THR A 138 -3.80 0.84 -9.39
N TRP A 139 -4.79 0.72 -8.49
CA TRP A 139 -5.18 -0.58 -7.92
C TRP A 139 -5.88 -1.50 -8.92
N SER A 140 -6.65 -0.94 -9.86
CA SER A 140 -7.24 -1.65 -10.99
C SER A 140 -6.15 -2.24 -11.87
N ASP A 141 -5.16 -1.45 -12.26
CA ASP A 141 -4.09 -1.86 -13.17
C ASP A 141 -3.18 -2.92 -12.54
N VAL A 142 -2.87 -2.77 -11.24
CA VAL A 142 -2.16 -3.80 -10.49
C VAL A 142 -2.93 -5.12 -10.52
N ARG A 143 -4.27 -5.12 -10.46
CA ARG A 143 -5.08 -6.35 -10.57
C ARG A 143 -5.29 -6.83 -12.01
N GLY A 144 -5.39 -5.94 -12.98
CA GLY A 144 -5.52 -6.26 -14.41
C GLY A 144 -4.27 -6.94 -14.95
N ASN A 145 -3.10 -6.47 -14.53
CA ASN A 145 -1.81 -7.07 -14.89
C ASN A 145 -1.53 -8.41 -14.18
N ILE A 146 -2.12 -8.66 -13.00
CA ILE A 146 -2.02 -9.99 -12.34
C ILE A 146 -2.84 -11.06 -13.10
N ASN A 147 -3.89 -10.66 -13.82
CA ASN A 147 -4.75 -11.58 -14.58
C ASN A 147 -4.35 -11.75 -16.05
N THR A 148 -3.27 -11.11 -16.50
CA THR A 148 -2.80 -11.23 -17.89
C THR A 148 -1.46 -11.95 -17.88
N PRO A 149 -1.41 -13.27 -18.12
CA PRO A 149 -0.13 -13.90 -18.43
C PRO A 149 0.43 -13.22 -19.68
N GLU A 150 1.66 -12.73 -19.59
CA GLU A 150 2.42 -12.14 -20.69
C GLU A 150 2.29 -13.00 -21.95
N LYS A 151 1.47 -12.57 -22.91
CA LYS A 151 1.66 -12.91 -24.32
C LYS A 151 2.56 -11.83 -24.93
N SER A 152 3.84 -11.89 -24.62
CA SER A 152 4.86 -11.08 -25.29
C SER A 152 6.17 -11.83 -25.42
N SER A 153 6.17 -12.89 -26.23
CA SER A 153 7.37 -13.38 -26.92
C SER A 153 7.03 -14.38 -28.03
N GLU A 154 6.21 -14.01 -29.01
CA GLU A 154 6.16 -14.76 -30.27
C GLU A 154 5.56 -13.91 -31.39
N LYS A 155 6.39 -13.01 -31.93
CA LYS A 155 6.25 -12.49 -33.31
C LYS A 155 7.52 -11.77 -33.73
N SER A 156 8.56 -12.54 -34.04
CA SER A 156 9.55 -12.14 -35.06
C SER A 156 10.42 -13.35 -35.40
N SER A 157 9.90 -14.24 -36.24
CA SER A 157 10.66 -15.17 -37.10
C SER A 157 9.63 -15.89 -37.96
N GLU A 158 9.31 -15.29 -39.11
CA GLU A 158 9.03 -15.91 -40.41
C GLU A 158 8.56 -14.84 -41.40
#